data_AF-A0A0K8S0S4-F1
#
_entry.id   AF-A0A0K8S0S4-F1
#
_cell.length_a   1.000
_cell.length_b   1.000
_cell.length_c   1.000
_cell.angle_alpha   90.00
_cell.angle_beta   90.00
_cell.angle_gamma   90.00
#
_symmetry.space_group_name_H-M   'P 1'
#
loop_
_entity.id
_entity.type
_entity.pdbx_description
1 polymer ?
#
loop_
_entity_poly.entity_id
_entity_poly.type
_entity_poly.pdbx_seq_one_letter_code
_entity_poly.pdbx_strand_id
1 'polypeptide(L)'
;MRTNCRHFMKFGGFIFASVCAWYLGTLLAYLIPQDPLASTFDQLLPEKPKNYMPAPKRQKCHHWSPCLPGNYAYRIVSGGGKERFPQICFEDKLLLSKQEGNAGRGINIAIVDYNTGKVAAANYFDMWEGEFSKPMTDFINKAPQKSLIFIGTHDDGSTKLKEDGKKAIAELGSKEIRNLKFRSGWVFLAAKGFKLPENIQKEKIIHSDNSKNRYSGWPAEIQIEGCIPRNLTS
;
A
#
# COMPACT_ATOMS: atom_id res chain seq x y z
N MET A 1 0.08 -85.52 -51.67
CA MET A 1 1.00 -85.11 -50.58
C MET A 1 1.93 -83.92 -50.90
N ARG A 2 2.16 -83.50 -52.16
CA ARG A 2 3.09 -82.40 -52.49
C ARG A 2 2.52 -80.96 -52.44
N THR A 3 1.21 -80.76 -52.46
CA THR A 3 0.58 -79.41 -52.47
C THR A 3 0.48 -78.76 -51.09
N ASN A 4 0.21 -79.53 -50.03
CA ASN A 4 0.13 -79.01 -48.65
C ASN A 4 1.48 -78.52 -48.11
N CYS A 5 2.60 -79.13 -48.52
CA CYS A 5 3.94 -78.73 -48.07
C CYS A 5 4.35 -77.35 -48.64
N ARG A 6 3.91 -77.03 -49.88
CA ARG A 6 4.21 -75.75 -50.55
C ARG A 6 3.43 -74.57 -49.95
N HIS A 7 2.19 -74.81 -49.49
CA HIS A 7 1.41 -73.81 -48.76
C HIS A 7 1.94 -73.59 -47.34
N PHE A 8 2.34 -74.66 -46.65
CA PHE A 8 2.91 -74.57 -45.31
C PHE A 8 4.24 -73.80 -45.29
N MET A 9 5.12 -74.04 -46.27
CA MET A 9 6.37 -73.26 -46.45
C MET A 9 6.12 -71.79 -46.77
N LYS A 10 5.12 -71.47 -47.61
CA LYS A 10 4.75 -70.07 -47.90
C LYS A 10 4.19 -69.35 -46.67
N PHE A 11 3.36 -70.05 -45.88
CA PHE A 11 2.78 -69.49 -44.66
C PHE A 11 3.84 -69.26 -43.59
N GLY A 12 4.76 -70.20 -43.40
CA GLY A 12 5.91 -70.05 -42.51
C GLY A 12 6.84 -68.90 -42.93
N GLY A 13 7.11 -68.74 -44.23
CA GLY A 13 7.88 -67.62 -44.76
C GLY A 13 7.21 -66.26 -44.51
N PHE A 14 5.88 -66.19 -44.63
CA PHE A 14 5.13 -64.95 -44.40
C PHE A 14 5.16 -64.54 -42.92
N ILE A 15 5.00 -65.50 -42.00
CA ILE A 15 5.12 -65.25 -40.56
C ILE A 15 6.53 -64.78 -40.21
N PHE A 16 7.57 -65.45 -40.72
CA PHE A 16 8.95 -65.06 -40.45
C PHE A 16 9.26 -63.64 -40.97
N ALA A 17 8.83 -63.31 -42.19
CA ALA A 17 8.99 -61.97 -42.74
C ALA A 17 8.27 -60.89 -41.91
N SER A 18 7.07 -61.20 -41.40
CA SER A 18 6.31 -60.27 -40.55
C SER A 18 6.99 -60.04 -39.19
N VAL A 19 7.50 -61.10 -38.55
CA VAL A 19 8.24 -60.98 -37.29
C VAL A 19 9.54 -60.20 -37.50
N CYS A 20 10.28 -60.47 -38.57
CA CYS A 20 11.49 -59.72 -38.91
C CYS A 20 11.20 -58.25 -39.17
N ALA A 21 10.13 -57.92 -39.89
CA ALA A 21 9.74 -56.53 -40.14
C ALA A 21 9.38 -55.79 -38.83
N TRP A 22 8.69 -56.48 -37.91
CA TRP A 22 8.34 -55.91 -36.62
C TRP A 22 9.57 -55.69 -35.72
N TYR A 23 10.50 -56.65 -35.73
CA TYR A 23 11.75 -56.54 -34.98
C TYR A 23 12.67 -55.44 -35.53
N LEU A 24 12.76 -55.30 -36.86
CA LEU A 24 13.51 -54.22 -37.50
C LEU A 24 12.88 -52.84 -37.24
N GLY A 25 11.55 -52.73 -37.23
CA GLY A 25 10.86 -51.49 -36.90
C GLY A 25 11.10 -51.04 -35.46
N THR A 26 11.09 -51.98 -34.52
CA THR A 26 11.39 -51.69 -33.11
C THR A 26 12.87 -51.34 -32.89
N LEU A 27 13.79 -52.03 -33.57
CA LEU A 27 15.21 -51.68 -33.56
C LEU A 27 15.44 -50.27 -34.13
N LEU A 28 14.79 -49.93 -35.26
CA LEU A 28 14.90 -48.62 -35.87
C LEU A 28 14.36 -47.51 -34.96
N ALA A 29 13.23 -47.76 -34.27
CA ALA A 29 12.69 -46.82 -33.28
C ALA A 29 13.63 -46.63 -32.08
N TYR A 30 14.41 -47.66 -31.69
CA TYR A 30 15.42 -47.56 -30.63
C TYR A 30 16.70 -46.83 -31.11
N LEU A 31 17.03 -46.94 -32.40
CA LEU A 31 18.21 -46.31 -33.00
C LEU A 31 18.00 -44.85 -33.39
N ILE A 32 16.76 -44.39 -33.56
CA ILE A 32 16.45 -42.97 -33.79
C ILE A 32 16.39 -42.26 -32.44
N PRO A 33 17.36 -41.39 -32.10
CA PRO A 33 17.27 -40.58 -30.89
C PRO A 33 16.10 -39.60 -31.03
N GLN A 34 15.20 -39.52 -30.04
CA GLN A 34 14.07 -38.60 -30.08
C GLN A 34 14.46 -37.12 -29.93
N ASP A 35 15.72 -36.85 -29.61
CA ASP A 35 16.11 -35.57 -29.01
C ASP A 35 16.72 -34.46 -29.91
N PRO A 36 17.02 -34.59 -31.23
CA PRO A 36 17.65 -33.46 -31.93
C PRO A 36 16.68 -32.55 -32.71
N LEU A 37 15.43 -32.95 -32.94
CA LEU A 37 14.50 -32.18 -33.79
C LEU A 37 13.88 -30.99 -33.05
N ALA A 38 13.50 -31.15 -31.78
CA ALA A 38 12.91 -30.06 -31.01
C ALA A 38 13.93 -28.92 -30.75
N SER A 39 15.18 -29.27 -30.45
CA SER A 39 16.23 -28.30 -30.13
C SER A 39 16.66 -27.46 -31.33
N THR A 40 16.59 -28.00 -32.56
CA THR A 40 16.93 -27.25 -33.78
C THR A 40 15.86 -26.23 -34.14
N PHE A 41 14.58 -26.52 -33.90
CA PHE A 41 13.50 -25.56 -34.11
C PHE A 41 13.54 -24.40 -33.12
N ASP A 42 13.89 -24.64 -31.85
CA ASP A 42 14.03 -23.57 -30.85
C ASP A 42 15.17 -22.60 -31.16
N GLN A 43 16.25 -23.07 -31.79
CA GLN A 43 17.39 -22.23 -32.19
C GLN A 43 17.11 -21.36 -33.43
N LEU A 44 16.09 -21.70 -34.22
CA LEU A 44 15.72 -20.97 -35.44
C LEU A 44 14.64 -19.90 -35.19
N LEU A 45 14.01 -19.90 -34.01
CA LEU A 45 13.08 -18.85 -33.62
C LEU A 45 13.86 -17.63 -33.12
N PRO A 46 13.74 -16.45 -33.75
CA PRO A 46 14.32 -15.24 -33.19
C PRO A 46 13.75 -15.02 -31.78
N GLU A 47 14.61 -14.86 -30.78
CA GLU A 47 14.19 -14.53 -29.41
C GLU A 47 13.25 -13.32 -29.49
N LYS A 48 11.99 -13.51 -29.14
CA LYS A 48 11.05 -12.40 -29.01
C LYS A 48 11.71 -11.39 -28.08
N PRO A 49 11.85 -10.11 -28.46
CA PRO A 49 12.45 -9.12 -27.59
C PRO A 49 11.66 -9.11 -26.29
N LYS A 50 12.32 -9.54 -25.20
CA LYS A 50 11.76 -9.47 -23.86
C LYS A 50 11.67 -7.98 -23.53
N ASN A 51 10.53 -7.37 -23.84
CA ASN A 51 10.18 -6.04 -23.36
C ASN A 51 10.09 -6.11 -21.83
N TYR A 52 11.23 -5.86 -21.17
CA TYR A 52 11.27 -5.71 -19.73
C TYR A 52 10.55 -4.41 -19.38
N MET A 53 9.35 -4.53 -18.82
CA MET A 53 8.77 -3.41 -18.09
C MET A 53 9.72 -3.05 -16.95
N PRO A 54 10.19 -1.79 -16.84
CA PRO A 54 11.03 -1.39 -15.73
C PRO A 54 10.30 -1.63 -14.42
N ALA A 55 11.04 -2.07 -13.39
CA ALA A 55 10.47 -2.32 -12.07
C ALA A 55 9.69 -1.08 -11.58
N PRO A 56 8.52 -1.27 -10.94
CA PRO A 56 7.74 -0.15 -10.43
C PRO A 56 8.61 0.72 -9.52
N LYS A 57 8.79 1.99 -9.87
CA LYS A 57 9.52 2.92 -9.02
C LYS A 57 8.68 3.21 -7.78
N ARG A 58 9.29 3.05 -6.60
CA ARG A 58 8.70 3.50 -5.32
C ARG A 58 8.46 5.01 -5.39
N GLN A 59 7.25 5.44 -5.06
CA GLN A 59 6.90 6.86 -4.94
C GLN A 59 7.12 7.37 -3.52
N LYS A 60 7.23 8.70 -3.37
CA LYS A 60 7.35 9.34 -2.05
C LYS A 60 6.16 8.96 -1.17
N CYS A 61 6.42 8.72 0.12
CA CYS A 61 5.43 8.26 1.09
C CYS A 61 4.66 7.00 0.67
N HIS A 62 5.24 6.20 -0.23
CA HIS A 62 4.62 5.02 -0.83
C HIS A 62 3.27 5.30 -1.51
N HIS A 63 3.13 6.47 -2.14
CA HIS A 63 1.95 6.77 -2.95
C HIS A 63 1.76 5.77 -4.09
N TRP A 64 0.50 5.59 -4.49
CA TRP A 64 0.16 4.81 -5.67
C TRP A 64 0.69 5.46 -6.97
N SER A 65 0.57 6.78 -7.09
CA SER A 65 1.03 7.57 -8.24
C SER A 65 1.98 8.69 -7.82
N PRO A 66 2.90 9.13 -8.70
CA PRO A 66 3.80 10.25 -8.40
C PRO A 66 3.02 11.57 -8.29
N CYS A 67 3.44 12.44 -7.36
CA CYS A 67 3.06 13.84 -7.39
C CYS A 67 3.75 14.60 -8.52
N LEU A 68 3.03 15.54 -9.15
CA LEU A 68 3.60 16.43 -10.16
C LEU A 68 4.70 17.34 -9.55
N PRO A 69 5.71 17.75 -10.35
CA PRO A 69 6.70 18.73 -9.91
C PRO A 69 6.04 19.99 -9.32
N GLY A 70 6.66 20.60 -8.31
CA GLY A 70 6.10 21.75 -7.62
C GLY A 70 5.03 21.43 -6.57
N ASN A 71 4.81 20.15 -6.24
CA ASN A 71 3.94 19.72 -5.15
C ASN A 71 4.74 19.06 -4.01
N TYR A 72 4.20 19.08 -2.80
CA TYR A 72 4.62 18.24 -1.69
C TYR A 72 3.78 16.97 -1.64
N ALA A 73 4.41 15.82 -1.41
CA ALA A 73 3.73 14.55 -1.15
C ALA A 73 3.51 14.37 0.36
N TYR A 74 2.31 13.94 0.75
CA TYR A 74 2.01 13.57 2.13
C TYR A 74 1.20 12.28 2.22
N ARG A 75 1.30 11.60 3.35
CA ARG A 75 0.43 10.49 3.72
C ARG A 75 0.21 10.48 5.22
N ILE A 76 -1.05 10.41 5.63
CA ILE A 76 -1.45 10.29 7.04
C ILE A 76 -2.19 8.97 7.20
N VAL A 77 -1.79 8.18 8.19
CA VAL A 77 -2.44 6.93 8.57
C VAL A 77 -2.76 6.98 10.06
N SER A 78 -4.00 6.68 10.45
CA SER A 78 -4.37 6.53 11.85
C SER A 78 -3.78 5.26 12.44
N GLY A 79 -3.82 5.12 13.75
CA GLY A 79 -3.58 3.85 14.40
C GLY A 79 -4.69 2.82 14.11
N GLY A 80 -4.35 1.55 14.34
CA GLY A 80 -5.27 0.41 14.24
C GLY A 80 -5.11 -0.50 15.46
N GLY A 81 -6.09 -0.47 16.36
CA GLY A 81 -5.94 -1.06 17.69
C GLY A 81 -4.77 -0.43 18.46
N LYS A 82 -4.13 -1.24 19.33
CA LYS A 82 -3.01 -0.80 20.18
C LYS A 82 -1.64 -0.96 19.53
N GLU A 83 -1.50 -1.91 18.61
CA GLU A 83 -0.18 -2.31 18.07
C GLU A 83 0.21 -1.58 16.79
N ARG A 84 -0.78 -1.11 16.01
CA ARG A 84 -0.52 -0.32 14.80
C ARG A 84 -0.57 1.16 15.16
N PHE A 85 0.60 1.75 15.24
CA PHE A 85 0.79 3.17 15.52
C PHE A 85 0.48 4.01 14.28
N PRO A 86 0.05 5.27 14.48
CA PRO A 86 -0.20 6.19 13.38
C PRO A 86 1.11 6.53 12.67
N GLN A 87 1.00 6.94 11.41
CA GLN A 87 2.13 7.36 10.59
C GLN A 87 1.80 8.65 9.87
N ILE A 88 2.68 9.65 10.01
CA ILE A 88 2.63 10.89 9.24
C ILE A 88 3.90 10.95 8.41
N CYS A 89 3.75 10.86 7.09
CA CYS A 89 4.83 11.01 6.13
C CYS A 89 4.66 12.31 5.34
N PHE A 90 5.76 13.04 5.16
CA PHE A 90 5.83 14.24 4.33
C PHE A 90 7.14 14.25 3.54
N GLU A 91 7.07 14.42 2.23
CA GLU A 91 8.22 14.39 1.32
C GLU A 91 9.16 13.18 1.52
N ASP A 92 8.56 12.00 1.69
CA ASP A 92 9.23 10.71 1.95
C ASP A 92 9.92 10.56 3.31
N LYS A 93 9.77 11.55 4.20
CA LYS A 93 10.24 11.49 5.58
C LYS A 93 9.08 11.16 6.52
N LEU A 94 9.29 10.18 7.40
CA LEU A 94 8.39 9.93 8.53
C LEU A 94 8.59 11.06 9.56
N LEU A 95 7.56 11.88 9.75
CA LEU A 95 7.57 12.96 10.74
C LEU A 95 7.07 12.45 12.10
N LEU A 96 6.14 11.50 12.08
CA LEU A 96 5.57 10.90 13.27
C LEU A 96 5.31 9.42 13.02
N SER A 97 5.86 8.55 13.87
CA SER A 97 5.63 7.10 13.81
C SER A 97 6.17 6.39 15.06
N LYS A 98 5.90 5.08 15.19
CA LYS A 98 6.57 4.23 16.18
C LYS A 98 8.09 4.22 16.02
N GLN A 99 8.59 4.24 14.78
CA GLN A 99 10.03 4.20 14.49
C GLN A 99 10.74 5.50 14.93
N GLU A 100 10.06 6.64 14.79
CA GLU A 100 10.58 7.94 15.26
C GLU A 100 10.45 8.11 16.79
N GLY A 101 9.80 7.17 17.49
CA GLY A 101 9.64 7.20 18.95
C GLY A 101 8.73 8.33 19.47
N ASN A 102 7.99 9.00 18.59
CA ASN A 102 7.20 10.20 18.89
C ASN A 102 5.69 10.04 18.60
N ALA A 103 5.23 8.81 18.40
CA ALA A 103 3.82 8.47 18.26
C ALA A 103 3.30 7.82 19.55
N GLY A 104 2.09 8.17 19.97
CA GLY A 104 1.48 7.66 21.19
C GLY A 104 -0.05 7.68 21.16
N ARG A 105 -0.68 7.16 22.22
CA ARG A 105 -2.14 7.16 22.37
C ARG A 105 -2.67 8.59 22.33
N GLY A 106 -3.85 8.78 21.73
CA GLY A 106 -4.46 10.10 21.60
C GLY A 106 -4.41 10.69 20.20
N ILE A 107 -4.32 12.02 20.15
CA ILE A 107 -4.22 12.79 18.91
C ILE A 107 -2.74 13.10 18.65
N ASN A 108 -2.24 12.68 17.49
CA ASN A 108 -0.86 12.83 17.06
C ASN A 108 -0.79 13.93 15.99
N ILE A 109 0.07 14.93 16.19
CA ILE A 109 0.10 16.15 15.37
C ILE A 109 1.53 16.42 14.89
N ALA A 110 1.70 16.66 13.59
CA ALA A 110 2.92 17.19 13.01
C ALA A 110 2.65 18.55 12.32
N ILE A 111 3.54 19.51 12.54
CA ILE A 111 3.48 20.86 11.98
C ILE A 111 4.69 21.05 11.07
N VAL A 112 4.43 21.48 9.84
CA VAL A 112 5.45 21.73 8.82
C VAL A 112 5.31 23.17 8.32
N ASP A 113 6.42 23.88 8.22
CA ASP A 113 6.46 25.19 7.56
C ASP A 113 6.22 24.99 6.05
N TYR A 114 5.16 25.61 5.53
CA TYR A 114 4.73 25.41 4.15
C TYR A 114 5.75 25.91 3.12
N ASN A 115 6.40 27.04 3.41
CA ASN A 115 7.31 27.69 2.46
C ASN A 115 8.61 26.89 2.30
N THR A 116 9.13 26.33 3.39
CA THR A 116 10.41 25.63 3.44
C THR A 116 10.29 24.11 3.39
N GLY A 117 9.10 23.58 3.70
CA GLY A 117 8.86 22.13 3.84
C GLY A 117 9.54 21.51 5.07
N LYS A 118 10.06 22.31 6.00
CA LYS A 118 10.74 21.82 7.20
C LYS A 118 9.74 21.54 8.32
N VAL A 119 9.97 20.43 9.03
CA VAL A 119 9.20 20.12 10.25
C VAL A 119 9.50 21.16 11.32
N ALA A 120 8.45 21.79 11.85
CA ALA A 120 8.53 22.76 12.92
C ALA A 120 8.37 22.08 14.29
N ALA A 121 7.41 21.16 14.40
CA ALA A 121 7.16 20.40 15.61
C ALA A 121 6.38 19.10 15.31
N ALA A 122 6.53 18.09 16.15
CA ALA A 122 5.71 16.88 16.13
C ALA A 122 5.51 16.39 17.57
N ASN A 123 4.27 16.07 17.95
CA ASN A 123 3.95 15.58 19.29
C ASN A 123 2.63 14.79 19.29
N TYR A 124 2.37 14.08 20.39
CA TYR A 124 1.10 13.41 20.65
C TYR A 124 0.50 13.89 21.98
N PHE A 125 -0.83 13.79 22.08
CA PHE A 125 -1.60 14.25 23.23
C PHE A 125 -2.61 13.18 23.61
N ASP A 126 -2.41 12.56 24.77
CA ASP A 126 -3.27 11.48 25.27
C ASP A 126 -4.69 12.01 25.57
N MET A 127 -5.69 11.44 24.89
CA MET A 127 -7.11 11.78 25.06
C MET A 127 -7.86 10.74 25.88
N TRP A 128 -7.17 9.78 26.48
CA TRP A 128 -7.72 8.78 27.39
C TRP A 128 -7.31 9.05 28.84
N GLU A 129 -6.02 9.29 29.08
CA GLU A 129 -5.43 9.57 30.39
C GLU A 129 -4.80 10.96 30.47
N GLY A 130 -4.71 11.52 31.68
CA GLY A 130 -4.17 12.87 31.90
C GLY A 130 -5.08 13.99 31.38
N GLU A 131 -4.55 15.23 31.31
CA GLU A 131 -5.31 16.43 30.92
C GLU A 131 -4.59 17.16 29.78
N PHE A 132 -4.59 16.57 28.58
CA PHE A 132 -3.80 17.07 27.44
C PHE A 132 -4.59 17.84 26.38
N SER A 133 -5.92 17.97 26.51
CA SER A 133 -6.75 18.74 25.55
C SER A 133 -6.29 20.20 25.45
N LYS A 134 -6.04 20.87 26.58
CA LYS A 134 -5.54 22.26 26.57
C LYS A 134 -4.10 22.37 26.01
N PRO A 135 -3.12 21.56 26.47
CA PRO A 135 -1.79 21.51 25.86
C PRO A 135 -1.81 21.29 24.34
N MET A 136 -2.71 20.43 23.83
CA MET A 136 -2.90 20.21 22.40
C MET A 136 -3.39 21.48 21.70
N THR A 137 -4.41 22.14 22.25
CA THR A 137 -4.91 23.42 21.73
C THR A 137 -3.81 24.47 21.69
N ASP A 138 -3.02 24.60 22.75
CA ASP A 138 -1.91 25.55 22.82
C ASP A 138 -0.82 25.21 21.78
N PHE A 139 -0.56 23.93 21.51
CA PHE A 139 0.37 23.47 20.48
C PHE A 139 -0.09 23.86 19.06
N ILE A 140 -1.37 23.65 18.75
CA ILE A 140 -1.98 24.06 17.47
C ILE A 140 -1.96 25.58 17.31
N ASN A 141 -2.28 26.31 18.38
CA ASN A 141 -2.35 27.77 18.36
C ASN A 141 -0.96 28.41 18.19
N LYS A 142 0.09 27.79 18.72
CA LYS A 142 1.49 28.22 18.54
C LYS A 142 2.05 27.96 17.14
N ALA A 143 1.40 27.14 16.31
CA ALA A 143 1.81 26.93 14.93
C ALA A 143 1.88 28.29 14.20
N PRO A 144 3.00 28.63 13.54
CA PRO A 144 3.11 29.86 12.77
C PRO A 144 2.07 29.93 11.63
N GLN A 145 1.79 31.15 11.15
CA GLN A 145 1.11 31.30 9.86
C GLN A 145 1.93 30.63 8.76
N LYS A 146 1.28 30.22 7.65
CA LYS A 146 1.89 29.42 6.59
C LYS A 146 2.43 28.08 7.10
N SER A 147 1.63 27.38 7.91
CA SER A 147 1.93 26.01 8.36
C SER A 147 0.95 24.99 7.79
N LEU A 148 1.46 23.81 7.46
CA LEU A 148 0.67 22.60 7.28
C LEU A 148 0.57 21.86 8.62
N ILE A 149 -0.61 21.38 8.97
CA ILE A 149 -0.87 20.65 10.22
C ILE A 149 -1.47 19.30 9.85
N PHE A 150 -0.75 18.23 10.17
CA PHE A 150 -1.15 16.84 9.91
C PHE A 150 -1.58 16.21 11.24
N ILE A 151 -2.72 15.54 11.26
CA ILE A 151 -3.31 14.96 12.47
C ILE A 151 -3.74 13.51 12.21
N GLY A 152 -3.42 12.61 13.13
CA GLY A 152 -3.91 11.24 13.14
C GLY A 152 -4.20 10.73 14.56
N THR A 153 -5.25 9.92 14.73
CA THR A 153 -5.57 9.32 16.05
C THR A 153 -4.84 7.99 16.25
N HIS A 154 -4.61 7.63 17.51
CA HIS A 154 -4.15 6.30 17.92
C HIS A 154 -4.89 5.85 19.19
N ASP A 155 -5.35 4.60 19.20
CA ASP A 155 -6.15 3.99 20.27
C ASP A 155 -7.46 4.76 20.55
N ASP A 156 -7.43 5.84 21.33
CA ASP A 156 -8.55 6.75 21.51
C ASP A 156 -8.10 8.22 21.46
N GLY A 157 -8.78 9.02 20.62
CA GLY A 157 -8.54 10.45 20.45
C GLY A 157 -9.68 11.33 20.99
N SER A 158 -10.63 10.79 21.76
CA SER A 158 -11.93 11.45 21.97
C SER A 158 -12.35 11.62 23.44
N THR A 159 -12.02 10.67 24.32
CA THR A 159 -12.64 10.55 25.65
C THR A 159 -12.46 11.80 26.51
N LYS A 160 -11.27 12.40 26.47
CA LYS A 160 -10.92 13.62 27.20
C LYS A 160 -10.72 14.85 26.31
N LEU A 161 -11.11 14.75 25.04
CA LEU A 161 -11.08 15.89 24.12
C LEU A 161 -12.19 16.88 24.50
N LYS A 162 -11.79 18.07 24.97
CA LYS A 162 -12.70 19.13 25.43
C LYS A 162 -13.16 20.02 24.28
N GLU A 163 -14.18 20.83 24.54
CA GLU A 163 -14.80 21.71 23.53
C GLU A 163 -13.85 22.79 22.98
N ASP A 164 -12.87 23.25 23.77
CA ASP A 164 -11.84 24.16 23.30
C ASP A 164 -10.93 23.51 22.23
N GLY A 165 -10.53 22.26 22.44
CA GLY A 165 -9.77 21.47 21.48
C GLY A 165 -10.56 21.18 20.21
N LYS A 166 -11.84 20.77 20.34
CA LYS A 166 -12.73 20.59 19.19
C LYS A 166 -12.91 21.88 18.40
N LYS A 167 -13.08 23.02 19.09
CA LYS A 167 -13.24 24.33 18.47
C LYS A 167 -11.98 24.74 17.70
N ALA A 168 -10.80 24.61 18.31
CA ALA A 168 -9.54 24.96 17.65
C ALA A 168 -9.29 24.13 16.38
N ILE A 169 -9.61 22.84 16.40
CA ILE A 169 -9.48 21.97 15.22
C ILE A 169 -10.59 22.27 14.18
N ALA A 170 -11.81 22.59 14.60
CA ALA A 170 -12.88 22.98 13.69
C ALA A 170 -12.57 24.31 12.97
N GLU A 171 -11.93 25.26 13.66
CA GLU A 171 -11.47 26.53 13.07
C GLU A 171 -10.38 26.34 12.01
N LEU A 172 -9.63 25.23 12.06
CA LEU A 172 -8.72 24.81 11.00
C LEU A 172 -9.42 24.18 9.77
N GLY A 173 -10.75 24.03 9.82
CA GLY A 173 -11.58 23.54 8.72
C GLY A 173 -11.99 22.06 8.83
N SER A 174 -11.80 21.42 9.99
CA SER A 174 -12.30 20.05 10.21
C SER A 174 -13.82 20.03 10.24
N LYS A 175 -14.41 19.09 9.50
CA LYS A 175 -15.85 18.81 9.48
C LYS A 175 -16.21 17.67 10.42
N GLU A 176 -15.26 16.80 10.77
CA GLU A 176 -15.54 15.57 11.53
C GLU A 176 -15.10 15.61 13.00
N ILE A 177 -14.31 16.61 13.45
CA ILE A 177 -13.81 16.62 14.83
C ILE A 177 -14.93 16.62 15.88
N ARG A 178 -16.08 17.25 15.59
CA ARG A 178 -17.25 17.24 16.48
C ARG A 178 -17.99 15.90 16.48
N ASN A 179 -17.75 15.06 15.47
CA ASN A 179 -18.32 13.71 15.35
C ASN A 179 -17.39 12.64 15.92
N LEU A 180 -16.22 13.00 16.44
CA LEU A 180 -15.26 12.05 16.98
C LEU A 180 -15.84 11.32 18.20
N LYS A 181 -15.88 9.99 18.13
CA LYS A 181 -16.38 9.08 19.18
C LYS A 181 -15.26 8.22 19.73
N PHE A 182 -15.51 7.55 20.85
CA PHE A 182 -14.57 6.61 21.47
C PHE A 182 -13.96 5.65 20.43
N ARG A 183 -12.62 5.65 20.37
CA ARG A 183 -11.80 4.84 19.45
C ARG A 183 -12.05 5.07 17.96
N SER A 184 -12.59 6.22 17.57
CA SER A 184 -12.69 6.56 16.15
C SER A 184 -11.29 6.70 15.54
N GLY A 185 -11.08 6.04 14.40
CA GLY A 185 -9.95 6.33 13.53
C GLY A 185 -10.23 7.64 12.81
N TRP A 186 -9.32 8.60 12.91
CA TRP A 186 -9.48 9.91 12.26
C TRP A 186 -8.13 10.41 11.78
N VAL A 187 -8.13 10.98 10.57
CA VAL A 187 -6.98 11.63 9.96
C VAL A 187 -7.41 12.94 9.34
N PHE A 188 -6.59 13.98 9.49
CA PHE A 188 -6.91 15.32 9.03
C PHE A 188 -5.66 16.11 8.62
N LEU A 189 -5.79 16.82 7.52
CA LEU A 189 -4.82 17.77 6.98
C LEU A 189 -5.44 19.16 6.99
N ALA A 190 -4.79 20.08 7.70
CA ALA A 190 -5.14 21.49 7.73
C ALA A 190 -4.00 22.37 7.22
N ALA A 191 -4.37 23.59 6.83
CA ALA A 191 -3.46 24.69 6.57
C ALA A 191 -3.81 25.87 7.48
N LYS A 192 -2.78 26.50 8.06
CA LYS A 192 -2.92 27.71 8.86
C LYS A 192 -2.40 28.91 8.08
N GLY A 193 -3.26 29.89 7.86
CA GLY A 193 -2.91 31.12 7.12
C GLY A 193 -2.90 30.97 5.60
N PHE A 194 -3.62 29.98 5.06
CA PHE A 194 -3.95 29.84 3.63
C PHE A 194 -5.00 28.74 3.45
N LYS A 195 -5.55 28.60 2.25
CA LYS A 195 -6.53 27.55 1.91
C LYS A 195 -5.88 26.42 1.12
N LEU A 196 -6.20 25.19 1.49
CA LEU A 196 -5.87 24.02 0.69
C LEU A 196 -6.86 23.85 -0.46
N PRO A 197 -6.44 23.31 -1.62
CA PRO A 197 -7.34 23.00 -2.72
C PRO A 197 -8.52 22.13 -2.29
N GLU A 198 -9.68 22.30 -2.93
CA GLU A 198 -10.88 21.50 -2.59
C GLU A 198 -10.84 20.08 -3.16
N ASN A 199 -10.06 19.86 -4.22
CA ASN A 199 -9.93 18.58 -4.89
C ASN A 199 -9.00 17.57 -4.17
N ILE A 200 -8.36 17.97 -3.06
CA ILE A 200 -7.56 17.04 -2.26
C ILE A 200 -8.37 16.53 -1.07
N GLN A 201 -8.26 15.22 -0.79
CA GLN A 201 -8.90 14.64 0.39
C GLN A 201 -8.16 15.09 1.65
N LYS A 202 -8.81 15.95 2.44
CA LYS A 202 -8.22 16.56 3.64
C LYS A 202 -8.57 15.84 4.93
N GLU A 203 -9.65 15.05 4.94
CA GLU A 203 -10.19 14.47 6.18
C GLU A 203 -10.84 13.11 5.91
N LYS A 204 -10.72 12.21 6.87
CA LYS A 204 -11.44 10.93 6.88
C LYS A 204 -11.67 10.47 8.31
N ILE A 205 -12.82 9.86 8.57
CA ILE A 205 -13.18 9.28 9.87
C ILE A 205 -13.74 7.87 9.69
N ILE A 206 -13.51 7.02 10.68
CA ILE A 206 -14.15 5.72 10.86
C ILE A 206 -14.48 5.54 12.33
N HIS A 207 -15.72 5.15 12.63
CA HIS A 207 -16.15 4.91 14.00
C HIS A 207 -16.00 3.44 14.38
N SER A 208 -15.76 3.20 15.68
CA SER A 208 -15.80 1.84 16.23
C SER A 208 -17.23 1.30 16.14
N ASP A 209 -17.37 0.09 15.59
CA ASP A 209 -18.61 -0.64 15.44
C ASP A 209 -18.28 -2.13 15.63
N ASN A 210 -18.81 -2.76 16.69
CA ASN A 210 -18.48 -4.13 17.04
C ASN A 210 -18.73 -5.14 15.92
N SER A 211 -19.64 -4.85 14.99
CA SER A 211 -19.92 -5.72 13.83
C SER A 211 -18.95 -5.54 12.66
N LYS A 212 -18.22 -4.42 12.59
CA LYS A 212 -17.34 -4.04 11.47
C LYS A 212 -15.88 -3.86 11.88
N ASN A 213 -15.61 -3.87 13.17
CA ASN A 213 -14.30 -3.64 13.73
C ASN A 213 -13.31 -4.69 13.21
N ARG A 214 -12.17 -4.20 12.69
CA ARG A 214 -11.07 -5.05 12.22
C ARG A 214 -10.28 -5.65 13.38
N TYR A 215 -10.25 -4.95 14.51
CA TYR A 215 -9.56 -5.36 15.72
C TYR A 215 -10.58 -5.50 16.86
N SER A 216 -10.28 -6.29 17.89
CA SER A 216 -11.19 -6.50 19.02
C SER A 216 -11.51 -5.20 19.78
N GLY A 217 -12.58 -4.50 19.39
CA GLY A 217 -13.00 -3.22 19.98
C GLY A 217 -12.42 -1.95 19.32
N TRP A 218 -11.72 -2.05 18.18
CA TRP A 218 -11.23 -0.90 17.41
C TRP A 218 -11.53 -1.04 15.91
N PRO A 219 -11.85 0.07 15.21
CA PRO A 219 -12.03 0.06 13.77
C PRO A 219 -10.71 -0.18 13.04
N ALA A 220 -10.79 -0.45 11.73
CA ALA A 220 -9.61 -0.45 10.88
C ALA A 220 -8.92 0.93 10.89
N GLU A 221 -7.60 0.92 10.73
CA GLU A 221 -6.85 2.12 10.40
C GLU A 221 -7.33 2.72 9.08
N ILE A 222 -7.30 4.04 8.98
CA ILE A 222 -7.64 4.79 7.78
C ILE A 222 -6.47 5.64 7.33
N GLN A 223 -6.45 5.92 6.04
CA GLN A 223 -5.43 6.76 5.43
C GLN A 223 -6.03 7.81 4.50
N ILE A 224 -5.33 8.93 4.41
CA ILE A 224 -5.42 9.91 3.33
C ILE A 224 -4.02 10.18 2.81
N GLU A 225 -3.90 10.39 1.50
CA GLU A 225 -2.65 10.74 0.84
C GLU A 225 -2.92 11.70 -0.31
N GLY A 226 -1.93 12.49 -0.67
CA GLY A 226 -2.07 13.40 -1.79
C GLY A 226 -0.91 14.35 -1.99
N CYS A 227 -1.13 15.30 -2.90
CA CYS A 227 -0.14 16.26 -3.35
C CYS A 227 -0.62 17.68 -3.03
N ILE A 228 0.22 18.49 -2.38
CA ILE A 228 -0.09 19.88 -2.02
C ILE A 228 0.77 20.81 -2.89
N PRO A 229 0.19 21.69 -3.72
CA PRO A 229 0.97 22.66 -4.50
C PRO A 229 1.84 23.54 -3.59
N ARG A 230 3.04 23.91 -4.03
CA ARG A 230 3.99 24.75 -3.25
C ARG A 230 3.80 26.26 -3.45
N ASN A 231 2.87 26.67 -4.32
CA ASN A 231 2.64 28.05 -4.73
C ASN A 231 1.26 28.60 -4.30
N LEU A 232 0.68 28.06 -3.22
CA LEU A 232 -0.59 28.52 -2.67
C LEU A 232 -0.40 29.86 -1.97
N THR A 233 -1.07 30.89 -2.49
CA THR A 233 -1.14 32.20 -1.85
C THR A 233 -2.16 32.21 -0.71
N SER A 234 -2.01 33.18 0.20
CA SER A 234 -2.94 33.33 1.34
C SER A 234 -4.28 33.88 0.89
#